data_AF-W5YK29-F1
#
_entry.id   AF-W5YK29-F1
#
_cell.length_a   1.000
_cell.length_b   1.000
_cell.length_c   1.000
_cell.angle_alpha   90.00
_cell.angle_beta   90.00
_cell.angle_gamma   90.00
#
_symmetry.space_group_name_H-M   'P 1'
#
loop_
_entity.id
_entity.type
_entity.pdbx_description
1 polymer ?
#
loop_
_entity_poly.entity_id
_entity_poly.type
_entity_poly.pdbx_seq_one_letter_code
_entity_poly.pdbx_strand_id
1 'polypeptide(L)'
;MTTAVMDTPDGALTLSRPGGGDASLRAWDAADELLLAEAHQRLAMLPSPRVLIIDDQFGALTLGLRAFNPDLVADSATLPAAVVHNAGLNSAVDAPSTVFSWLNPPQGEYDVVILRVPRQAEYLAWQLRWINGVLAEDGVLLTGGMIKHLPDRGVEVFAQAVPTEAVLPARKKARVVVCRRGTAALDSWPGSWKSYTVDGSKVQASALPAVFAREKLDIGTRLFLPHVKTAVSALAANARVLDLACGNGVVGLVALEQRPDLDVTFADVSSQAVSSARENVSQLFPKSQARFDHADGIDGSAGQFDLILLNPPFHEGGVVGDHIALRLFKAAAQHLAPGGSLLIVGNRHLGYHRSLRKFFPAVRQLDANPKFVVLEAGQR
;
A
#
# COMPACT_ATOMS: atom_id res chain seq x y z
N MET A 1 13.91 -7.15 12.82
CA MET A 1 12.92 -8.21 12.68
C MET A 1 12.56 -8.65 14.08
N THR A 2 11.27 -8.81 14.35
CA THR A 2 10.78 -9.30 15.64
C THR A 2 10.02 -10.59 15.39
N THR A 3 10.51 -11.70 15.95
CA THR A 3 9.90 -13.03 15.81
C THR A 3 9.25 -13.41 17.14
N ALA A 4 8.00 -13.88 17.09
CA ALA A 4 7.26 -14.31 18.26
C ALA A 4 6.27 -15.43 17.91
N VAL A 5 5.81 -16.15 18.93
CA VAL A 5 4.85 -17.25 18.78
C VAL A 5 3.43 -16.75 19.10
N MET A 6 2.50 -16.99 18.17
CA MET A 6 1.07 -16.73 18.31
C MET A 6 0.34 -18.05 18.50
N ASP A 7 -0.42 -18.18 19.58
CA ASP A 7 -1.30 -19.34 19.76
C ASP A 7 -2.56 -19.18 18.90
N THR A 8 -2.86 -20.17 18.05
CA THR A 8 -4.12 -20.23 17.30
C THR A 8 -4.92 -21.48 17.68
N PRO A 9 -6.22 -21.54 17.34
CA PRO A 9 -7.02 -22.75 17.55
C PRO A 9 -6.44 -24.01 16.91
N ASP A 10 -5.71 -23.87 15.80
CA ASP A 10 -5.05 -24.96 15.06
C ASP A 10 -3.60 -25.22 15.51
N GLY A 11 -3.17 -24.63 16.62
CA GLY A 11 -1.81 -24.73 17.14
C GLY A 11 -0.97 -23.46 16.97
N ALA A 12 0.22 -23.49 17.56
CA ALA A 12 1.11 -22.33 17.60
C ALA A 12 1.70 -22.00 16.23
N LEU A 13 1.77 -20.70 15.91
CA LEU A 13 2.44 -20.16 14.73
C LEU A 13 3.60 -19.26 15.13
N THR A 14 4.79 -19.55 14.61
CA THR A 14 5.93 -18.64 14.71
C THR A 14 5.83 -17.61 13.60
N LEU A 15 5.70 -16.33 13.95
CA LEU A 15 5.55 -15.23 13.00
C LEU A 15 6.62 -14.17 13.23
N SER A 16 7.13 -13.62 12.13
CA SER A 16 8.16 -12.60 12.08
C SER A 16 7.64 -11.34 11.39
N ARG A 17 7.93 -10.19 11.99
CA ARG A 17 7.69 -8.88 11.38
C ARG A 17 8.99 -8.34 10.76
N PRO A 18 9.03 -8.13 9.42
CA PRO A 18 10.12 -7.41 8.76
C PRO A 18 10.25 -5.96 9.27
N GLY A 19 11.46 -5.42 9.23
CA GLY A 19 11.78 -4.06 9.72
C GLY A 19 12.53 -4.05 11.05
N GLY A 20 13.44 -3.08 11.21
CA GLY A 20 14.12 -2.79 12.48
C GLY A 20 13.32 -1.74 13.27
N GLY A 21 13.36 -1.81 14.60
CA GLY A 21 12.61 -0.89 15.47
C GLY A 21 12.29 -1.46 16.83
N ASP A 22 11.24 -0.91 17.45
CA ASP A 22 10.73 -1.30 18.77
C ASP A 22 10.45 -2.82 18.84
N ALA A 23 11.11 -3.50 19.78
CA ALA A 23 10.97 -4.93 20.04
C ALA A 23 9.55 -5.32 20.48
N SER A 24 8.69 -4.35 20.83
CA SER A 24 7.28 -4.57 21.14
C SER A 24 6.40 -4.83 19.91
N LEU A 25 6.87 -4.49 18.70
CA LEU A 25 6.12 -4.69 17.46
C LEU A 25 6.17 -6.15 17.02
N ARG A 26 5.00 -6.78 16.86
CA ARG A 26 4.82 -8.16 16.43
C ARG A 26 4.20 -8.23 15.04
N ALA A 27 4.24 -9.41 14.42
CA ALA A 27 3.60 -9.69 13.13
C ALA A 27 2.07 -9.80 13.21
N TRP A 28 1.52 -9.75 14.42
CA TRP A 28 0.09 -9.74 14.69
C TRP A 28 -0.20 -8.85 15.91
N ASP A 29 -1.46 -8.50 16.09
CA ASP A 29 -1.98 -7.88 17.29
C ASP A 29 -3.23 -8.58 17.84
N ALA A 30 -3.78 -8.04 18.92
CA ALA A 30 -4.92 -8.66 19.59
C ALA A 30 -6.19 -8.71 18.73
N ALA A 31 -6.30 -7.90 17.69
CA ALA A 31 -7.44 -7.98 16.79
C ALA A 31 -7.30 -9.13 15.79
N ASP A 32 -6.07 -9.54 15.43
CA ASP A 32 -5.85 -10.79 14.68
C ASP A 32 -6.27 -12.00 15.53
N GLU A 33 -5.87 -12.04 16.81
CA GLU A 33 -6.27 -13.11 17.76
C GLU A 33 -7.80 -13.23 17.88
N LEU A 34 -8.51 -12.11 18.01
CA LEU A 34 -9.97 -12.11 18.12
C LEU A 34 -10.67 -12.53 16.82
N LEU A 35 -10.17 -12.07 15.68
CA LEU A 35 -10.71 -12.47 14.38
C LEU A 35 -10.53 -13.97 14.15
N LEU A 36 -9.36 -14.53 14.47
CA LEU A 36 -9.12 -15.97 14.39
C LEU A 36 -10.08 -16.77 15.25
N ALA A 37 -10.27 -16.37 16.51
CA ALA A 37 -11.16 -17.07 17.44
C ALA A 37 -12.61 -17.08 16.93
N GLU A 38 -13.12 -15.94 16.46
CA GLU A 38 -14.48 -15.83 15.93
C GLU A 38 -14.64 -16.57 14.60
N ALA A 39 -13.65 -16.46 13.70
CA ALA A 39 -13.68 -17.14 12.40
C ALA A 39 -13.73 -18.66 12.57
N HIS A 40 -12.90 -19.23 13.46
CA HIS A 40 -12.89 -20.67 13.74
C HIS A 40 -14.23 -21.19 14.23
N GLN A 41 -14.90 -20.47 15.14
CA GLN A 41 -16.21 -20.87 15.65
C GLN A 41 -17.28 -20.94 14.55
N ARG A 42 -17.24 -20.01 13.58
CA ARG A 42 -18.21 -19.98 12.47
C ARG A 42 -17.88 -20.98 11.39
N LEU A 43 -16.62 -21.07 11.01
CA LEU A 43 -16.15 -21.95 9.94
C LEU A 43 -16.32 -23.43 10.30
N ALA A 44 -16.18 -23.80 11.58
CA ALA A 44 -16.43 -25.18 12.04
C ALA A 44 -17.88 -25.66 11.83
N MET A 45 -18.83 -24.73 11.63
CA MET A 45 -20.24 -25.04 11.39
C MET A 45 -20.59 -25.16 9.90
N LEU A 46 -19.63 -24.89 9.01
CA LEU A 46 -19.83 -24.89 7.56
C LEU A 46 -19.09 -26.09 6.94
N PRO A 47 -19.72 -26.84 6.02
CA PRO A 47 -19.13 -28.09 5.50
C PRO A 47 -17.92 -27.86 4.59
N SER A 48 -17.98 -26.85 3.71
CA SER A 48 -16.91 -26.50 2.77
C SER A 48 -16.91 -24.99 2.50
N PRO A 49 -16.63 -24.15 3.52
CA PRO A 49 -16.75 -22.71 3.37
C PRO A 49 -15.66 -22.13 2.46
N ARG A 50 -16.04 -21.15 1.65
CA ARG A 50 -15.09 -20.30 0.95
C ARG A 50 -14.78 -19.06 1.78
N VAL A 51 -13.50 -18.86 2.07
CA VAL A 51 -13.02 -17.83 2.99
C VAL A 51 -12.18 -16.80 2.24
N LEU A 52 -12.43 -15.52 2.49
CA LEU A 52 -11.61 -14.41 2.01
C LEU A 52 -11.01 -13.65 3.18
N ILE A 53 -9.73 -13.33 3.10
CA ILE A 53 -9.04 -12.45 4.02
C ILE A 53 -8.60 -11.19 3.26
N ILE A 54 -8.90 -10.03 3.85
CA ILE A 54 -8.59 -8.71 3.28
C ILE A 54 -7.65 -7.97 4.22
N ASP A 55 -6.54 -7.49 3.66
CA ASP A 55 -5.50 -6.70 4.33
C ASP A 55 -4.89 -7.38 5.58
N ASP A 56 -4.63 -8.70 5.50
CA ASP A 56 -3.68 -9.32 6.44
C ASP A 56 -2.33 -8.60 6.33
N GLN A 57 -1.69 -8.32 7.46
CA GLN A 57 -0.46 -7.52 7.48
C GLN A 57 0.77 -8.38 7.20
N PHE A 58 0.82 -9.57 7.81
CA PHE A 58 2.00 -10.44 7.77
C PHE A 58 1.64 -11.93 7.67
N GLY A 59 0.38 -12.26 7.39
CA GLY A 59 -0.11 -13.64 7.23
C GLY A 59 -0.64 -14.27 8.52
N ALA A 60 -0.89 -13.49 9.57
CA ALA A 60 -1.36 -14.02 10.85
C ALA A 60 -2.74 -14.69 10.72
N LEU A 61 -3.65 -14.06 9.98
CA LEU A 61 -4.98 -14.58 9.71
C LEU A 61 -4.91 -15.71 8.67
N THR A 62 -4.17 -15.49 7.58
CA THR A 62 -4.05 -16.45 6.48
C THR A 62 -3.47 -17.77 6.94
N LEU A 63 -2.35 -17.75 7.66
CA LEU A 63 -1.71 -18.96 8.19
C LEU A 63 -2.51 -19.53 9.38
N GLY A 64 -3.20 -18.68 10.14
CA GLY A 64 -4.07 -19.09 11.24
C GLY A 64 -5.37 -19.80 10.82
N LEU A 65 -5.77 -19.64 9.56
CA LEU A 65 -6.97 -20.25 8.94
C LEU A 65 -6.62 -21.18 7.77
N ARG A 66 -5.37 -21.62 7.69
CA ARG A 66 -4.83 -22.49 6.63
C ARG A 66 -5.68 -23.74 6.34
N ALA A 67 -6.35 -24.30 7.34
CA ALA A 67 -7.23 -25.46 7.18
C ALA A 67 -8.42 -25.21 6.24
N PHE A 68 -8.78 -23.94 6.01
CA PHE A 68 -9.88 -23.51 5.14
C PHE A 68 -9.40 -22.96 3.79
N ASN A 69 -8.09 -22.99 3.52
CA ASN A 69 -7.48 -22.49 2.28
C ASN A 69 -8.03 -21.12 1.83
N PRO A 70 -7.90 -20.06 2.66
CA PRO A 70 -8.51 -18.76 2.38
C PRO A 70 -7.86 -18.09 1.16
N ASP A 71 -8.68 -17.46 0.33
CA ASP A 71 -8.19 -16.45 -0.61
C ASP A 71 -7.68 -15.23 0.18
N LEU A 72 -6.60 -14.61 -0.29
CA LEU A 72 -5.99 -13.43 0.34
C LEU A 72 -5.87 -12.30 -0.66
N VAL A 73 -6.42 -11.12 -0.33
CA VAL A 73 -6.27 -9.89 -1.11
C VAL A 73 -5.81 -8.73 -0.23
N ALA A 74 -4.91 -7.89 -0.74
CA ALA A 74 -4.51 -6.67 -0.04
C ALA A 74 -4.06 -5.57 -0.99
N ASP A 75 -4.06 -4.33 -0.48
CA ASP A 75 -3.42 -3.19 -1.15
C ASP A 75 -1.90 -3.09 -0.86
N SER A 76 -1.18 -4.21 -0.94
CA SER A 76 0.26 -4.22 -0.60
C SER A 76 1.08 -5.27 -1.35
N ALA A 77 2.10 -4.82 -2.08
CA ALA A 77 3.10 -5.66 -2.72
C ALA A 77 4.04 -6.36 -1.72
N THR A 78 4.06 -5.97 -0.44
CA THR A 78 4.91 -6.62 0.58
C THR A 78 4.31 -7.92 1.10
N LEU A 79 2.99 -8.07 1.00
CA LEU A 79 2.26 -9.16 1.64
C LEU A 79 2.67 -10.55 1.12
N PRO A 80 2.81 -10.79 -0.20
CA PRO A 80 3.20 -12.11 -0.69
C PRO A 80 4.51 -12.61 -0.07
N ALA A 81 5.54 -11.76 -0.04
CA ALA A 81 6.83 -12.09 0.56
C ALA A 81 6.74 -12.29 2.08
N ALA A 82 5.92 -11.50 2.78
CA ALA A 82 5.72 -11.63 4.22
C ALA A 82 5.04 -12.96 4.58
N VAL A 83 4.00 -13.36 3.84
CA VAL A 83 3.30 -14.62 4.09
C VAL A 83 4.19 -15.82 3.77
N VAL A 84 4.91 -15.80 2.64
CA VAL A 84 5.86 -16.87 2.28
C VAL A 84 6.95 -17.01 3.35
N HIS A 85 7.51 -15.89 3.81
CA HIS A 85 8.50 -15.89 4.88
C HIS A 85 7.95 -16.53 6.16
N ASN A 86 6.75 -16.13 6.59
CA ASN A 86 6.15 -16.63 7.83
C ASN A 86 5.65 -18.08 7.72
N ALA A 87 5.18 -18.51 6.55
CA ALA A 87 4.90 -19.93 6.30
C ALA A 87 6.18 -20.77 6.47
N GLY A 88 7.30 -20.32 5.91
CA GLY A 88 8.60 -20.99 6.01
C GLY A 88 9.17 -21.11 7.44
N LEU A 89 8.64 -20.35 8.42
CA LEU A 89 9.00 -20.49 9.83
C LEU A 89 8.26 -21.66 10.53
N ASN A 90 7.30 -22.30 9.86
CA ASN A 90 6.40 -23.30 10.43
C ASN A 90 6.41 -24.58 9.58
N SER A 91 7.05 -25.63 10.07
CA SER A 91 7.41 -26.85 9.31
C SER A 91 6.25 -27.66 8.70
N ALA A 92 4.99 -27.33 9.02
CA ALA A 92 3.79 -27.98 8.54
C ALA A 92 2.75 -27.00 7.96
N VAL A 93 3.21 -25.81 7.56
CA VAL A 93 2.35 -24.76 7.00
C VAL A 93 2.86 -24.39 5.62
N ASP A 94 2.05 -24.70 4.61
CA ASP A 94 2.32 -24.26 3.25
C ASP A 94 1.96 -22.78 3.08
N ALA A 95 2.73 -22.08 2.25
CA ALA A 95 2.36 -20.74 1.81
C ALA A 95 1.12 -20.82 0.91
N PRO A 96 0.23 -19.80 0.94
CA PRO A 96 -0.89 -19.75 0.01
C PRO A 96 -0.37 -19.74 -1.43
N SER A 97 -1.05 -20.46 -2.32
CA SER A 97 -0.65 -20.57 -3.73
C SER A 97 -0.73 -19.23 -4.47
N THR A 98 -1.63 -18.35 -4.05
CA THR A 98 -1.89 -17.07 -4.67
C THR A 98 -2.15 -16.00 -3.61
N VAL A 99 -1.56 -14.82 -3.79
CA VAL A 99 -1.91 -13.61 -3.05
C VAL A 99 -2.39 -12.57 -4.07
N PHE A 100 -3.66 -12.19 -3.98
CA PHE A 100 -4.31 -11.26 -4.90
C PHE A 100 -4.00 -9.81 -4.50
N SER A 101 -4.16 -8.90 -5.46
CA SER A 101 -4.13 -7.45 -5.25
C SER A 101 -5.37 -6.80 -5.85
N TRP A 102 -5.60 -5.51 -5.64
CA TRP A 102 -6.73 -4.83 -6.29
C TRP A 102 -6.53 -4.62 -7.80
N LEU A 103 -5.36 -4.98 -8.36
CA LEU A 103 -5.16 -5.08 -9.81
C LEU A 103 -5.77 -6.36 -10.39
N ASN A 104 -5.96 -7.38 -9.56
CA ASN A 104 -6.46 -8.69 -9.92
C ASN A 104 -7.24 -9.29 -8.74
N PRO A 105 -8.34 -8.65 -8.30
CA PRO A 105 -9.06 -9.11 -7.11
C PRO A 105 -9.68 -10.49 -7.35
N PRO A 106 -9.84 -11.30 -6.29
CA PRO A 106 -10.41 -12.62 -6.46
C PRO A 106 -11.91 -12.53 -6.79
N GLN A 107 -12.44 -13.56 -7.44
CA GLN A 107 -13.79 -13.56 -8.00
C GLN A 107 -14.70 -14.58 -7.32
N GLY A 108 -16.02 -14.43 -7.49
CA GLY A 108 -17.04 -15.34 -6.95
C GLY A 108 -17.45 -15.00 -5.51
N GLU A 109 -18.41 -15.75 -4.98
CA GLU A 109 -18.96 -15.50 -3.65
C GLU A 109 -18.18 -16.20 -2.53
N TYR A 110 -18.23 -15.62 -1.33
CA TYR A 110 -17.58 -16.10 -0.11
C TYR A 110 -18.56 -16.24 1.05
N ASP A 111 -18.48 -17.35 1.79
CA ASP A 111 -19.30 -17.60 2.98
C ASP A 111 -18.82 -16.77 4.17
N VAL A 112 -17.50 -16.58 4.29
CA VAL A 112 -16.87 -15.79 5.35
C VAL A 112 -15.84 -14.84 4.77
N VAL A 113 -16.00 -13.55 5.02
CA VAL A 113 -15.01 -12.53 4.71
C VAL A 113 -14.43 -11.98 6.00
N ILE A 114 -13.11 -11.91 6.10
CA ILE A 114 -12.39 -11.40 7.26
C ILE A 114 -11.63 -10.15 6.82
N LEU A 115 -11.98 -9.01 7.41
CA LEU A 115 -11.40 -7.71 7.08
C LEU A 115 -10.60 -7.16 8.26
N ARG A 116 -9.30 -6.92 8.04
CA ARG A 116 -8.52 -6.05 8.90
C ARG A 116 -8.87 -4.61 8.59
N VAL A 117 -9.50 -3.93 9.55
CA VAL A 117 -10.01 -2.58 9.32
C VAL A 117 -8.85 -1.62 9.05
N PRO A 118 -8.79 -0.97 7.87
CA PRO A 118 -7.74 0.00 7.58
C PRO A 118 -7.95 1.29 8.39
N ARG A 119 -6.90 2.09 8.50
CA ARG A 119 -6.96 3.39 9.20
C ARG A 119 -7.77 4.44 8.43
N GLN A 120 -7.87 4.30 7.12
CA GLN A 120 -8.49 5.27 6.23
C GLN A 120 -9.98 4.95 6.07
N ALA A 121 -10.84 5.85 6.54
CA ALA A 121 -12.30 5.69 6.48
C ALA A 121 -12.81 5.47 5.04
N GLU A 122 -12.25 6.20 4.06
CA GLU A 122 -12.65 6.10 2.66
C GLU A 122 -12.24 4.75 2.04
N TYR A 123 -11.09 4.20 2.43
CA TYR A 123 -10.67 2.88 1.97
C TYR A 123 -11.52 1.78 2.61
N LEU A 124 -11.85 1.89 3.91
CA LEU A 124 -12.85 1.03 4.55
C LEU A 124 -14.19 1.09 3.80
N ALA A 125 -14.69 2.29 3.47
CA ALA A 125 -15.95 2.45 2.75
C ALA A 125 -15.93 1.77 1.37
N TRP A 126 -14.81 1.88 0.66
CA TRP A 126 -14.57 1.19 -0.60
C TRP A 126 -14.58 -0.33 -0.43
N GLN A 127 -13.83 -0.85 0.55
CA GLN A 127 -13.76 -2.28 0.82
C GLN A 127 -15.11 -2.87 1.19
N LEU A 128 -15.87 -2.24 2.11
CA LEU A 128 -17.20 -2.74 2.50
C LEU A 128 -18.17 -2.81 1.31
N ARG A 129 -18.10 -1.84 0.39
CA ARG A 129 -18.90 -1.85 -0.85
C ARG A 129 -18.46 -2.93 -1.83
N TRP A 130 -17.16 -3.15 -1.96
CA TRP A 130 -16.62 -4.26 -2.77
C TRP A 130 -17.05 -5.61 -2.18
N ILE A 131 -16.95 -5.76 -0.86
CA ILE A 131 -17.34 -6.97 -0.12
C ILE A 131 -18.81 -7.31 -0.35
N ASN A 132 -19.71 -6.33 -0.41
CA ASN A 132 -21.13 -6.59 -0.71
C ASN A 132 -21.36 -7.27 -2.08
N GLY A 133 -20.42 -7.12 -3.02
CA GLY A 133 -20.45 -7.78 -4.33
C GLY A 133 -19.96 -9.22 -4.31
N VAL A 134 -19.19 -9.63 -3.29
CA VAL A 134 -18.57 -10.95 -3.20
C VAL A 134 -18.96 -11.75 -1.95
N LEU A 135 -19.66 -11.15 -0.97
CA LEU A 135 -20.18 -11.88 0.17
C LEU A 135 -21.45 -12.64 -0.26
N ALA A 136 -21.52 -13.94 0.03
CA ALA A 136 -22.71 -14.75 -0.21
C ALA A 136 -23.94 -14.15 0.51
N GLU A 137 -25.14 -14.46 0.04
CA GLU A 137 -26.40 -13.95 0.63
C GLU A 137 -26.50 -14.19 2.14
N ASP A 138 -26.21 -15.41 2.59
CA ASP A 138 -26.16 -15.80 4.00
C ASP A 138 -24.76 -15.65 4.64
N GLY A 139 -23.82 -15.07 3.89
CA GLY A 139 -22.44 -14.92 4.31
C GLY A 139 -22.27 -13.98 5.51
N VAL A 140 -21.11 -14.09 6.16
CA VAL A 140 -20.73 -13.25 7.30
C VAL A 140 -19.46 -12.47 7.03
N LEU A 141 -19.47 -11.20 7.39
CA LEU A 141 -18.29 -10.34 7.40
C LEU A 141 -17.81 -10.15 8.84
N LEU A 142 -16.58 -10.58 9.11
CA LEU A 142 -15.86 -10.34 10.37
C LEU A 142 -14.86 -9.21 10.16
N THR A 143 -15.10 -8.06 10.79
CA THR A 143 -14.18 -6.92 10.70
C THR A 143 -13.49 -6.69 12.04
N GLY A 144 -12.19 -6.46 12.04
CA GLY A 144 -11.45 -6.29 13.29
C GLY A 144 -10.24 -5.38 13.19
N GLY A 145 -9.97 -4.68 14.29
CA GLY A 145 -8.82 -3.79 14.41
C GLY A 145 -8.55 -3.37 15.85
N MET A 146 -7.33 -2.87 16.09
CA MET A 146 -6.99 -2.21 17.35
C MET A 146 -7.77 -0.89 17.43
N ILE A 147 -8.46 -0.64 18.56
CA ILE A 147 -9.39 0.50 18.73
C ILE A 147 -8.71 1.84 18.39
N LYS A 148 -7.45 2.02 18.83
CA LYS A 148 -6.65 3.23 18.56
C LYS A 148 -6.27 3.43 17.09
N HIS A 149 -6.61 2.48 16.21
CA HIS A 149 -6.25 2.47 14.80
C HIS A 149 -7.49 2.41 13.90
N LEU A 150 -8.68 2.23 14.48
CA LEU A 150 -9.92 2.34 13.75
C LEU A 150 -10.14 3.79 13.30
N PRO A 151 -10.73 4.01 12.11
CA PRO A 151 -10.99 5.34 11.60
C PRO A 151 -12.03 6.06 12.48
N ASP A 152 -11.83 7.37 12.70
CA ASP A 152 -12.74 8.20 13.52
C ASP A 152 -14.19 8.14 13.01
N ARG A 153 -14.38 8.09 11.68
CA ARG A 153 -15.69 8.00 11.02
C ARG A 153 -16.13 6.56 10.74
N GLY A 154 -15.49 5.56 11.35
CA GLY A 154 -15.74 4.14 11.08
C GLY A 154 -17.20 3.75 11.29
N VAL A 155 -17.83 4.21 12.37
CA VAL A 155 -19.24 3.89 12.69
C VAL A 155 -20.19 4.35 11.58
N GLU A 156 -19.99 5.56 11.07
CA GLU A 156 -20.79 6.10 9.96
C GLU A 156 -20.58 5.29 8.68
N VAL A 157 -19.32 4.91 8.38
CA VAL A 157 -18.97 4.10 7.23
C VAL A 157 -19.64 2.73 7.27
N PHE A 158 -19.60 2.04 8.42
CA PHE A 158 -20.30 0.76 8.61
C PHE A 158 -21.80 0.91 8.39
N ALA A 159 -22.43 1.91 9.04
CA ALA A 159 -23.87 2.14 8.94
C ALA A 159 -24.34 2.42 7.50
N GLN A 160 -23.49 3.01 6.65
CA GLN A 160 -23.78 3.31 5.25
C GLN A 160 -23.48 2.16 4.27
N ALA A 161 -22.81 1.09 4.72
CA ALA A 161 -22.30 0.06 3.84
C ALA A 161 -22.84 -1.34 4.14
N VAL A 162 -22.94 -1.71 5.42
CA VAL A 162 -23.27 -3.08 5.83
C VAL A 162 -24.17 -3.10 7.08
N PRO A 163 -25.16 -4.01 7.15
CA PRO A 163 -25.88 -4.28 8.39
C PRO A 163 -24.93 -4.84 9.45
N THR A 164 -24.93 -4.24 10.65
CA THR A 164 -24.19 -4.77 11.80
C THR A 164 -25.07 -5.77 12.55
N GLU A 165 -24.61 -7.02 12.64
CA GLU A 165 -25.27 -8.08 13.42
C GLU A 165 -24.89 -7.99 14.90
N ALA A 166 -23.58 -7.88 15.18
CA ALA A 166 -23.08 -7.84 16.54
C ALA A 166 -21.77 -7.06 16.66
N VAL A 167 -21.58 -6.41 17.80
CA VAL A 167 -20.29 -5.81 18.19
C VAL A 167 -19.74 -6.62 19.36
N LEU A 168 -18.65 -7.35 19.14
CA LEU A 168 -18.11 -8.25 20.15
C LEU A 168 -17.46 -7.46 21.31
N PRO A 169 -17.40 -8.05 22.53
CA PRO A 169 -16.69 -7.43 23.65
C PRO A 169 -15.24 -7.13 23.32
N ALA A 170 -14.76 -5.93 23.66
CA ALA A 170 -13.36 -5.59 23.48
C ALA A 170 -12.46 -6.51 24.32
N ARG A 171 -11.31 -6.87 23.76
CA ARG A 171 -10.24 -7.61 24.46
C ARG A 171 -8.91 -7.00 24.07
N LYS A 172 -8.02 -6.77 25.05
CA LYS A 172 -6.67 -6.21 24.81
C LYS A 172 -6.64 -4.98 23.87
N LYS A 173 -7.63 -4.08 23.99
CA LYS A 173 -7.83 -2.88 23.14
C LYS A 173 -8.12 -3.17 21.66
N ALA A 174 -8.49 -4.40 21.31
CA ALA A 174 -9.01 -4.79 20.02
C ALA A 174 -10.54 -4.88 20.03
N ARG A 175 -11.14 -4.73 18.86
CA ARG A 175 -12.58 -4.88 18.63
C ARG A 175 -12.82 -5.69 17.36
N VAL A 176 -13.84 -6.54 17.40
CA VAL A 176 -14.40 -7.23 16.24
C VAL A 176 -15.88 -6.85 16.11
N VAL A 177 -16.31 -6.61 14.88
CA VAL A 177 -17.71 -6.35 14.50
C VAL A 177 -18.12 -7.39 13.46
N VAL A 178 -19.26 -8.02 13.70
CA VAL A 178 -19.90 -8.99 12.83
C VAL A 178 -20.95 -8.28 12.00
N CYS A 179 -20.86 -8.41 10.68
CA CYS A 179 -21.73 -7.77 9.72
C CYS A 179 -22.32 -8.81 8.76
N ARG A 180 -23.42 -8.42 8.10
CA ARG A 180 -24.05 -9.17 7.01
C ARG A 180 -23.85 -8.45 5.68
N ARG A 181 -24.23 -9.13 4.59
CA ARG A 181 -24.23 -8.54 3.24
C ARG A 181 -25.13 -7.30 3.22
N GLY A 182 -24.56 -6.17 2.82
CA GLY A 182 -25.29 -4.94 2.54
C GLY A 182 -25.66 -4.81 1.07
N THR A 183 -26.42 -3.76 0.74
CA THR A 183 -26.86 -3.46 -0.63
C THR A 183 -26.03 -2.39 -1.31
N ALA A 184 -25.11 -1.73 -0.60
CA ALA A 184 -24.33 -0.65 -1.16
C ALA A 184 -23.20 -1.20 -2.05
N ALA A 185 -23.12 -0.72 -3.29
CA ALA A 185 -22.20 -1.22 -4.31
C ALA A 185 -21.12 -0.19 -4.69
N LEU A 186 -20.05 -0.65 -5.34
CA LEU A 186 -18.97 0.21 -5.83
C LEU A 186 -19.30 0.97 -7.11
N ASP A 187 -19.98 0.33 -8.06
CA ASP A 187 -20.17 0.84 -9.43
C ASP A 187 -20.88 2.20 -9.50
N SER A 188 -21.67 2.53 -8.47
CA SER A 188 -22.41 3.79 -8.35
C SER A 188 -21.85 4.73 -7.29
N TRP A 189 -20.73 4.39 -6.65
CA TRP A 189 -20.22 5.16 -5.53
C TRP A 189 -19.26 6.28 -5.99
N PRO A 190 -19.62 7.57 -5.81
CA PRO A 190 -18.77 8.69 -6.24
C PRO A 190 -17.46 8.80 -5.43
N GLY A 191 -17.34 8.11 -4.29
CA GLY A 191 -16.13 8.13 -3.47
C GLY A 191 -14.97 7.29 -4.02
N SER A 192 -15.22 6.45 -5.04
CA SER A 192 -14.20 5.59 -5.65
C SER A 192 -13.07 6.39 -6.26
N TRP A 193 -13.37 7.47 -7.00
CA TRP A 193 -12.37 8.32 -7.62
C TRP A 193 -12.50 9.75 -7.14
N LYS A 194 -11.38 10.33 -6.71
CA LYS A 194 -11.27 11.76 -6.41
C LYS A 194 -10.12 12.33 -7.23
N SER A 195 -10.25 13.58 -7.64
CA SER A 195 -9.30 14.22 -8.54
C SER A 195 -8.98 15.63 -8.08
N TYR A 196 -7.77 16.08 -8.39
CA TYR A 196 -7.37 17.48 -8.30
C TYR A 196 -6.55 17.89 -9.52
N THR A 197 -6.51 19.19 -9.81
CA THR A 197 -5.70 19.75 -10.89
C THR A 197 -4.39 20.29 -10.33
N VAL A 198 -3.30 20.09 -11.06
CA VAL A 198 -1.99 20.71 -10.76
C VAL A 198 -1.96 22.13 -11.31
N ASP A 199 -1.73 23.12 -10.45
CA ASP A 199 -1.67 24.53 -10.85
C ASP A 199 -0.62 24.76 -11.96
N GLY A 200 -1.03 25.42 -13.04
CA GLY A 200 -0.14 25.70 -14.18
C GLY A 200 0.23 24.47 -15.02
N SER A 201 -0.56 23.39 -14.95
CA SER A 201 -0.36 22.15 -15.69
C SER A 201 -1.71 21.64 -16.23
N LYS A 202 -1.68 20.86 -17.32
CA LYS A 202 -2.85 20.12 -17.81
C LYS A 202 -3.13 18.84 -17.00
N VAL A 203 -2.25 18.50 -16.06
CA VAL A 203 -2.37 17.29 -15.24
C VAL A 203 -3.53 17.42 -14.26
N GLN A 204 -4.56 16.62 -14.48
CA GLN A 204 -5.62 16.33 -13.52
C GLN A 204 -5.38 14.91 -12.98
N ALA A 205 -4.91 14.80 -11.74
CA ALA A 205 -4.57 13.51 -11.14
C ALA A 205 -5.79 12.96 -10.38
N SER A 206 -6.26 11.79 -10.80
CA SER A 206 -7.32 11.02 -10.16
C SER A 206 -6.73 9.89 -9.32
N ALA A 207 -7.41 9.53 -8.23
CA ALA A 207 -6.89 8.57 -7.27
C ALA A 207 -7.96 7.78 -6.52
N LEU A 208 -7.70 6.49 -6.35
CA LEU A 208 -8.48 5.55 -5.54
C LEU A 208 -8.30 5.80 -4.03
N PRO A 209 -9.16 5.24 -3.16
CA PRO A 209 -9.26 5.60 -1.74
C PRO A 209 -8.05 5.37 -0.84
N ALA A 210 -7.22 4.36 -1.13
CA ALA A 210 -6.02 4.07 -0.36
C ALA A 210 -4.83 5.01 -0.70
N VAL A 211 -4.93 5.77 -1.80
CA VAL A 211 -3.82 6.54 -2.35
C VAL A 211 -3.57 7.82 -1.56
N PHE A 212 -2.28 8.11 -1.30
CA PHE A 212 -1.84 9.32 -0.62
C PHE A 212 -2.27 10.59 -1.37
N ALA A 213 -2.67 11.61 -0.61
CA ALA A 213 -3.02 12.94 -1.12
C ALA A 213 -4.07 12.94 -2.26
N ARG A 214 -4.99 11.96 -2.30
CA ARG A 214 -5.96 11.79 -3.39
C ARG A 214 -6.88 12.97 -3.70
N GLU A 215 -7.11 13.87 -2.74
CA GLU A 215 -8.04 15.01 -2.89
C GLU A 215 -7.37 16.33 -3.25
N LYS A 216 -6.06 16.46 -3.00
CA LYS A 216 -5.32 17.71 -3.19
C LYS A 216 -3.84 17.44 -3.36
N LEU A 217 -3.19 18.23 -4.20
CA LEU A 217 -1.75 18.18 -4.37
C LEU A 217 -1.03 18.39 -3.03
N ASP A 218 -0.21 17.40 -2.63
CA ASP A 218 0.64 17.48 -1.46
C ASP A 218 1.58 18.70 -1.53
N ILE A 219 1.86 19.31 -0.38
CA ILE A 219 2.67 20.53 -0.29
C ILE A 219 4.13 20.22 -0.62
N GLY A 220 4.64 19.07 -0.21
CA GLY A 220 5.98 18.60 -0.57
C GLY A 220 6.07 18.37 -2.07
N THR A 221 5.13 17.60 -2.63
CA THR A 221 5.05 17.39 -4.09
C THR A 221 4.95 18.72 -4.84
N ARG A 222 4.17 19.69 -4.38
CA ARG A 222 4.08 21.02 -5.02
C ARG A 222 5.43 21.74 -5.10
N LEU A 223 6.22 21.71 -4.02
CA LEU A 223 7.59 22.26 -4.02
C LEU A 223 8.49 21.47 -4.99
N PHE A 224 8.22 20.19 -5.18
CA PHE A 224 9.04 19.27 -5.96
C PHE A 224 8.88 19.45 -7.48
N LEU A 225 7.66 19.65 -7.96
CA LEU A 225 7.32 19.63 -9.40
C LEU A 225 8.16 20.57 -10.28
N PRO A 226 8.50 21.82 -9.90
CA PRO A 226 9.35 22.68 -10.72
C PRO A 226 10.74 22.08 -11.00
N HIS A 227 11.33 21.43 -9.99
CA HIS A 227 12.64 20.79 -10.11
C HIS A 227 12.58 19.53 -10.96
N VAL A 228 11.47 18.79 -10.91
CA VAL A 228 11.19 17.66 -11.82
C VAL A 228 11.18 18.15 -13.27
N LYS A 229 10.44 19.23 -13.58
CA LYS A 229 10.38 19.82 -14.93
C LYS A 229 11.76 20.23 -15.44
N THR A 230 12.55 20.89 -14.60
CA THR A 230 13.94 21.26 -14.95
C THR A 230 14.82 20.04 -15.21
N ALA A 231 14.79 19.03 -14.33
CA ALA A 231 15.61 17.83 -14.47
C ALA A 231 15.30 17.06 -15.75
N VAL A 232 14.01 16.80 -16.04
CA VAL A 232 13.62 16.02 -17.23
C VAL A 232 13.87 16.74 -18.55
N SER A 233 13.89 18.08 -18.54
CA SER A 233 14.19 18.87 -19.74
C SER A 233 15.65 18.75 -20.19
N ALA A 234 16.55 18.36 -19.29
CA ALA A 234 17.97 18.16 -19.57
C ALA A 234 18.31 16.71 -19.99
N LEU A 235 17.34 15.79 -19.93
CA LEU A 235 17.56 14.38 -20.27
C LEU A 235 17.66 14.16 -21.78
N ALA A 236 18.36 13.09 -22.17
CA ALA A 236 18.43 12.65 -23.56
C ALA A 236 17.07 12.15 -24.08
N ALA A 237 16.92 12.09 -25.41
CA ALA A 237 15.76 11.47 -26.06
C ALA A 237 15.56 10.04 -25.54
N ASN A 238 14.30 9.65 -25.30
CA ASN A 238 13.94 8.33 -24.75
C ASN A 238 14.59 7.93 -23.41
N ALA A 239 15.06 8.89 -22.60
CA ALA A 239 15.57 8.62 -21.25
C ALA A 239 14.56 7.84 -20.38
N ARG A 240 15.09 6.94 -19.56
CA ARG A 240 14.34 6.07 -18.64
C ARG A 240 14.18 6.76 -17.29
N VAL A 241 12.94 6.99 -16.89
CA VAL A 241 12.58 7.65 -15.63
C VAL A 241 11.78 6.71 -14.75
N LEU A 242 12.09 6.67 -13.45
CA LEU A 242 11.30 5.95 -12.46
C LEU A 242 10.61 6.94 -11.53
N ASP A 243 9.28 6.91 -11.47
CA ASP A 243 8.49 7.51 -10.40
C ASP A 243 8.32 6.46 -9.28
N LEU A 244 9.16 6.55 -8.25
CA LEU A 244 9.25 5.58 -7.16
C LEU A 244 8.36 6.00 -5.99
N ALA A 245 7.53 5.07 -5.50
CA ALA A 245 6.42 5.37 -4.59
C ALA A 245 5.46 6.40 -5.22
N CYS A 246 5.00 6.08 -6.43
CA CYS A 246 4.37 7.04 -7.33
C CYS A 246 3.03 7.60 -6.83
N GLY A 247 2.35 6.91 -5.90
CA GLY A 247 0.99 7.28 -5.50
C GLY A 247 0.06 7.33 -6.72
N ASN A 248 -0.61 8.47 -6.95
CA ASN A 248 -1.44 8.66 -8.15
C ASN A 248 -0.66 8.97 -9.44
N GLY A 249 0.68 8.95 -9.38
CA GLY A 249 1.56 9.20 -10.52
C GLY A 249 1.76 10.67 -10.86
N VAL A 250 1.30 11.62 -10.05
CA VAL A 250 1.37 13.07 -10.38
C VAL A 250 2.77 13.55 -10.74
N VAL A 251 3.81 12.98 -10.13
CA VAL A 251 5.21 13.35 -10.39
C VAL A 251 5.62 12.89 -11.79
N GLY A 252 5.41 11.62 -12.13
CA GLY A 252 5.66 11.08 -13.47
C GLY A 252 4.76 11.68 -14.56
N LEU A 253 3.51 12.03 -14.25
CA LEU A 253 2.61 12.74 -15.18
C LEU A 253 3.14 14.12 -15.55
N VAL A 254 3.69 14.85 -14.58
CA VAL A 254 4.32 16.14 -14.83
C VAL A 254 5.64 15.99 -15.62
N ALA A 255 6.38 14.91 -15.38
CA ALA A 255 7.54 14.56 -16.22
C ALA A 255 7.12 14.31 -17.68
N LEU A 256 6.05 13.53 -17.91
CA LEU A 256 5.49 13.27 -19.25
C LEU A 256 4.90 14.52 -19.91
N GLU A 257 4.29 15.43 -19.14
CA GLU A 257 3.86 16.74 -19.64
C GLU A 257 5.02 17.53 -20.23
N GLN A 258 6.13 17.59 -19.47
CA GLN A 258 7.30 18.36 -19.84
C GLN A 258 8.08 17.69 -20.98
N ARG A 259 8.15 16.36 -20.99
CA ARG A 259 8.95 15.58 -21.93
C ARG A 259 8.19 14.31 -22.38
N PRO A 260 7.38 14.39 -23.45
CA PRO A 260 6.49 13.30 -23.86
C PRO A 260 7.18 12.00 -24.33
N ASP A 261 8.44 12.02 -24.78
CA ASP A 261 9.15 10.82 -25.23
C ASP A 261 9.88 10.06 -24.11
N LEU A 262 9.63 10.33 -22.82
CA LEU A 262 10.24 9.53 -21.72
C LEU A 262 9.67 8.09 -21.70
N ASP A 263 10.53 7.12 -21.34
CA ASP A 263 10.10 5.79 -20.87
C ASP A 263 9.96 5.85 -19.35
N VAL A 264 8.72 6.01 -18.88
CA VAL A 264 8.42 6.23 -17.46
C VAL A 264 7.92 4.94 -16.81
N THR A 265 8.57 4.51 -15.75
CA THR A 265 8.09 3.42 -14.89
C THR A 265 7.48 4.04 -13.63
N PHE A 266 6.27 3.62 -13.28
CA PHE A 266 5.55 4.02 -12.07
C PHE A 266 5.54 2.82 -11.12
N ALA A 267 6.23 2.93 -9.99
CA ALA A 267 6.34 1.83 -9.03
C ALA A 267 5.74 2.22 -7.67
N ASP A 268 4.87 1.39 -7.13
CA ASP A 268 4.29 1.58 -5.80
C ASP A 268 3.99 0.25 -5.12
N VAL A 269 3.99 0.26 -3.79
CA VAL A 269 3.58 -0.88 -2.97
C VAL A 269 2.05 -1.02 -2.98
N SER A 270 1.31 0.06 -3.21
CA SER A 270 -0.15 0.06 -3.25
C SER A 270 -0.65 -0.27 -4.65
N SER A 271 -1.44 -1.34 -4.77
CA SER A 271 -2.13 -1.70 -6.01
C SER A 271 -3.13 -0.63 -6.46
N GLN A 272 -3.76 0.11 -5.52
CA GLN A 272 -4.62 1.25 -5.83
C GLN A 272 -3.83 2.46 -6.35
N ALA A 273 -2.61 2.68 -5.87
CA ALA A 273 -1.70 3.70 -6.40
C ALA A 273 -1.31 3.36 -7.86
N VAL A 274 -0.87 2.13 -8.10
CA VAL A 274 -0.54 1.65 -9.46
C VAL A 274 -1.73 1.75 -10.41
N SER A 275 -2.93 1.35 -9.97
CA SER A 275 -4.18 1.53 -10.75
C SER A 275 -4.46 2.99 -11.05
N SER A 276 -4.26 3.89 -10.08
CA SER A 276 -4.51 5.33 -10.24
C SER A 276 -3.52 5.97 -11.22
N ALA A 277 -2.23 5.65 -11.10
CA ALA A 277 -1.21 6.12 -12.04
C ALA A 277 -1.50 5.64 -13.46
N ARG A 278 -1.89 4.37 -13.62
CA ARG A 278 -2.27 3.79 -14.92
C ARG A 278 -3.46 4.51 -15.54
N GLU A 279 -4.51 4.74 -14.75
CA GLU A 279 -5.70 5.47 -15.21
C GLU A 279 -5.32 6.86 -15.72
N ASN A 280 -4.57 7.62 -14.92
CA ASN A 280 -4.17 8.98 -15.25
C ASN A 280 -3.28 9.06 -16.50
N VAL A 281 -2.32 8.14 -16.66
CA VAL A 281 -1.46 8.08 -17.85
C VAL A 281 -2.29 7.74 -19.08
N SER A 282 -3.22 6.78 -18.98
CA SER A 282 -4.05 6.38 -20.11
C SER A 282 -4.95 7.52 -20.61
N GLN A 283 -5.47 8.35 -19.69
CA GLN A 283 -6.31 9.50 -20.01
C GLN A 283 -5.51 10.69 -20.57
N LEU A 284 -4.36 11.03 -19.96
CA LEU A 284 -3.64 12.27 -20.25
C LEU A 284 -2.51 12.10 -21.28
N PHE A 285 -1.91 10.90 -21.34
CA PHE A 285 -0.73 10.58 -22.15
C PHE A 285 -0.81 9.18 -22.80
N PRO A 286 -1.88 8.85 -23.55
CA PRO A 286 -2.12 7.50 -24.09
C PRO A 286 -1.05 6.98 -25.06
N LYS A 287 -0.16 7.85 -25.57
CA LYS A 287 0.93 7.50 -26.48
C LYS A 287 2.29 7.41 -25.79
N SER A 288 2.36 7.67 -24.48
CA SER A 288 3.60 7.59 -23.72
C SER A 288 4.06 6.13 -23.55
N GLN A 289 5.36 5.93 -23.43
CA GLN A 289 5.90 4.64 -23.00
C GLN A 289 5.86 4.61 -21.47
N ALA A 290 4.90 3.86 -20.92
CA ALA A 290 4.68 3.78 -19.49
C ALA A 290 4.61 2.33 -19.00
N ARG A 291 5.29 2.05 -17.88
CA ARG A 291 5.26 0.77 -17.15
C ARG A 291 4.74 0.97 -15.74
N PHE A 292 4.11 -0.05 -15.17
CA PHE A 292 3.36 0.02 -13.92
C PHE A 292 3.68 -1.18 -13.04
N ASP A 293 4.48 -0.95 -12.00
CA ASP A 293 5.05 -2.01 -11.17
C ASP A 293 4.42 -1.96 -9.77
N HIS A 294 3.70 -3.04 -9.41
CA HIS A 294 3.22 -3.26 -8.05
C HIS A 294 4.32 -3.97 -7.25
N ALA A 295 5.18 -3.20 -6.59
CA ALA A 295 6.44 -3.67 -6.02
C ALA A 295 6.83 -2.95 -4.71
N ASP A 296 7.55 -3.66 -3.85
CA ASP A 296 8.19 -3.09 -2.66
C ASP A 296 9.54 -2.45 -3.03
N GLY A 297 9.47 -1.26 -3.63
CA GLY A 297 10.64 -0.51 -4.10
C GLY A 297 10.95 -0.78 -5.57
N ILE A 298 12.21 -1.09 -5.87
CA ILE A 298 12.68 -1.38 -7.24
C ILE A 298 13.00 -2.87 -7.32
N ASP A 299 12.41 -3.57 -8.29
CA ASP A 299 12.69 -4.97 -8.57
C ASP A 299 14.19 -5.15 -8.91
N GLY A 300 14.85 -6.16 -8.36
CA GLY A 300 16.28 -6.39 -8.59
C GLY A 300 16.64 -6.78 -10.03
N SER A 301 15.66 -7.18 -10.84
CA SER A 301 15.78 -7.41 -12.28
C SER A 301 15.51 -6.17 -13.13
N ALA A 302 15.06 -5.06 -12.51
CA ALA A 302 14.86 -3.82 -13.21
C ALA A 302 16.19 -3.32 -13.80
N GLY A 303 16.13 -2.77 -15.01
CA GLY A 303 17.29 -2.11 -15.61
C GLY A 303 17.62 -0.77 -14.92
N GLN A 304 18.63 -0.10 -15.44
CA GLN A 304 19.05 1.21 -14.94
C GLN A 304 18.15 2.36 -15.43
N PHE A 305 18.07 3.43 -14.63
CA PHE A 305 17.30 4.64 -14.90
C PHE A 305 18.22 5.87 -14.96
N ASP A 306 17.92 6.79 -15.88
CA ASP A 306 18.63 8.07 -16.01
C ASP A 306 18.21 9.04 -14.90
N LEU A 307 16.96 8.94 -14.46
CA LEU A 307 16.40 9.74 -13.37
C LEU A 307 15.44 8.91 -12.52
N ILE A 308 15.62 8.93 -11.21
CA ILE A 308 14.65 8.39 -10.25
C ILE A 308 14.03 9.56 -9.49
N LEU A 309 12.70 9.63 -9.47
CA LEU A 309 11.91 10.63 -8.76
C LEU A 309 11.31 9.97 -7.52
N LEU A 310 11.40 10.63 -6.37
CA LEU A 310 10.94 10.03 -5.11
C LEU A 310 10.34 11.08 -4.15
N ASN A 311 9.09 10.87 -3.76
CA ASN A 311 8.51 11.46 -2.55
C ASN A 311 8.23 10.30 -1.56
N PRO A 312 9.17 9.94 -0.68
CA PRO A 312 9.07 8.70 0.08
C PRO A 312 7.98 8.81 1.16
N PRO A 313 7.31 7.68 1.49
CA PRO A 313 6.36 7.66 2.60
C PRO A 313 7.07 7.98 3.92
N PHE A 314 6.40 8.76 4.78
CA PHE A 314 6.95 9.24 6.06
C PHE A 314 6.25 8.61 7.29
N HIS A 315 5.21 7.80 7.08
CA HIS A 315 4.50 7.04 8.12
C HIS A 315 4.21 5.61 7.63
N GLU A 316 4.59 4.60 8.41
CA GLU A 316 4.16 3.21 8.18
C GLU A 316 3.48 2.69 9.45
N GLY A 317 2.21 2.30 9.37
CA GLY A 317 1.50 1.70 10.51
C GLY A 317 1.41 2.56 11.77
N GLY A 318 1.63 3.89 11.66
CA GLY A 318 1.69 4.81 12.81
C GLY A 318 3.06 4.94 13.46
N VAL A 319 4.10 4.31 12.89
CA VAL A 319 5.50 4.49 13.29
C VAL A 319 6.18 5.43 12.30
N VAL A 320 6.77 6.50 12.81
CA VAL A 320 7.68 7.36 12.04
C VAL A 320 9.04 6.68 12.04
N GLY A 321 9.57 6.35 10.87
CA GLY A 321 10.89 5.72 10.75
C GLY A 321 11.50 5.92 9.38
N ASP A 322 12.82 6.12 9.34
CA ASP A 322 13.59 6.30 8.10
C ASP A 322 13.89 4.97 7.38
N HIS A 323 13.44 3.82 7.90
CA HIS A 323 13.83 2.50 7.38
C HIS A 323 13.35 2.26 5.95
N ILE A 324 12.13 2.70 5.61
CA ILE A 324 11.63 2.61 4.23
C ILE A 324 12.46 3.51 3.32
N ALA A 325 12.61 4.79 3.69
CA ALA A 325 13.38 5.75 2.90
C ALA A 325 14.81 5.27 2.66
N LEU A 326 15.50 4.77 3.69
CA LEU A 326 16.85 4.20 3.58
C LEU A 326 16.91 3.02 2.60
N ARG A 327 15.94 2.11 2.64
CA ARG A 327 15.84 0.99 1.68
C ARG A 327 15.65 1.50 0.25
N LEU A 328 14.75 2.47 0.05
CA LEU A 328 14.49 3.06 -1.26
C LEU A 328 15.74 3.80 -1.79
N PHE A 329 16.49 4.50 -0.93
CA PHE A 329 17.73 5.17 -1.32
C PHE A 329 18.80 4.17 -1.76
N LYS A 330 18.93 3.05 -1.04
CA LYS A 330 19.84 1.98 -1.41
C LYS A 330 19.45 1.37 -2.76
N ALA A 331 18.17 1.06 -2.96
CA ALA A 331 17.66 0.50 -4.21
C ALA A 331 17.88 1.48 -5.38
N ALA A 332 17.57 2.77 -5.18
CA ALA A 332 17.81 3.80 -6.18
C ALA A 332 19.28 3.89 -6.57
N ALA A 333 20.21 3.90 -5.61
CA ALA A 333 21.64 3.95 -5.89
C ALA A 333 22.15 2.76 -6.73
N GLN A 334 21.52 1.58 -6.61
CA GLN A 334 21.86 0.38 -7.36
C GLN A 334 21.31 0.37 -8.79
N HIS A 335 20.28 1.18 -9.07
CA HIS A 335 19.55 1.20 -10.34
C HIS A 335 19.71 2.53 -11.10
N LEU A 336 20.63 3.41 -10.71
CA LEU A 336 20.98 4.56 -11.55
C LEU A 336 21.91 4.15 -12.69
N ALA A 337 21.65 4.68 -13.88
CA ALA A 337 22.59 4.63 -14.99
C ALA A 337 23.84 5.47 -14.66
N PRO A 338 24.98 5.23 -15.34
CA PRO A 338 26.12 6.14 -15.27
C PRO A 338 25.70 7.58 -15.60
N GLY A 339 25.98 8.53 -14.70
CA GLY A 339 25.55 9.93 -14.83
C GLY A 339 24.09 10.20 -14.45
N GLY A 340 23.32 9.18 -14.07
CA GLY A 340 21.95 9.32 -13.60
C GLY A 340 21.86 9.90 -12.18
N SER A 341 20.68 10.38 -11.81
CA SER A 341 20.43 10.97 -10.50
C SER A 341 19.10 10.52 -9.87
N LEU A 342 19.08 10.54 -8.54
CA LEU A 342 17.89 10.49 -7.70
C LEU A 342 17.51 11.93 -7.33
N LEU A 343 16.30 12.32 -7.67
CA LEU A 343 15.68 13.56 -7.24
C LEU A 343 14.60 13.26 -6.20
N ILE A 344 14.66 13.94 -5.06
CA ILE A 344 13.80 13.62 -3.91
C ILE A 344 13.30 14.88 -3.21
N VAL A 345 12.04 14.85 -2.79
CA VAL A 345 11.50 15.76 -1.77
C VAL A 345 11.27 15.01 -0.46
N GLY A 346 11.56 15.65 0.67
CA GLY A 346 11.31 15.05 1.97
C GLY A 346 11.11 16.07 3.08
N ASN A 347 10.56 15.62 4.20
CA ASN A 347 10.43 16.45 5.39
C ASN A 347 11.81 16.86 5.91
N ARG A 348 12.02 18.16 6.15
CA ARG A 348 13.31 18.74 6.53
C ARG A 348 13.88 18.13 7.82
N HIS A 349 13.01 17.81 8.79
CA HIS A 349 13.41 17.26 10.09
C HIS A 349 13.98 15.84 10.00
N LEU A 350 13.70 15.08 8.94
CA LEU A 350 14.24 13.73 8.74
C LEU A 350 15.72 13.74 8.32
N GLY A 351 16.22 14.87 7.80
CA GLY A 351 17.64 15.04 7.53
C GLY A 351 18.20 14.07 6.48
N TYR A 352 17.42 13.76 5.42
CA TYR A 352 17.77 12.80 4.38
C TYR A 352 19.12 13.04 3.69
N HIS A 353 19.64 14.28 3.66
CA HIS A 353 20.99 14.58 3.17
C HIS A 353 22.09 13.73 3.86
N ARG A 354 21.92 13.35 5.14
CA ARG A 354 22.86 12.45 5.84
C ARG A 354 22.71 11.00 5.40
N SER A 355 21.46 10.55 5.26
CA SER A 355 21.11 9.20 4.86
C SER A 355 21.52 8.90 3.42
N LEU A 356 21.31 9.86 2.50
CA LEU A 356 21.69 9.75 1.09
C LEU A 356 23.22 9.62 0.92
N ARG A 357 24.02 10.34 1.72
CA ARG A 357 25.50 10.24 1.68
C ARG A 357 26.05 8.85 2.00
N LYS A 358 25.24 7.93 2.53
CA LYS A 358 25.63 6.52 2.74
C LYS A 358 25.66 5.73 1.42
N PHE A 359 24.91 6.17 0.41
CA PHE A 359 24.69 5.44 -0.83
C PHE A 359 25.13 6.23 -2.07
N PHE A 360 25.19 7.56 -1.99
CA PHE A 360 25.54 8.44 -3.10
C PHE A 360 26.80 9.27 -2.80
N PRO A 361 27.75 9.38 -3.74
CA PRO A 361 28.97 10.16 -3.56
C PRO A 361 28.75 11.68 -3.59
N ALA A 362 27.67 12.14 -4.23
CA ALA A 362 27.28 13.55 -4.29
C ALA A 362 25.82 13.73 -3.87
N VAL A 363 25.58 14.71 -3.00
CA VAL A 363 24.23 15.12 -2.58
C VAL A 363 24.17 16.64 -2.54
N ARG A 364 23.22 17.22 -3.28
CA ARG A 364 23.01 18.66 -3.41
C ARG A 364 21.61 19.03 -2.98
N GLN A 365 21.47 20.15 -2.26
CA GLN A 365 20.16 20.73 -1.99
C GLN A 365 19.80 21.68 -3.12
N LEU A 366 18.63 21.48 -3.73
CA LEU A 366 18.12 22.33 -4.81
C LEU A 366 17.23 23.44 -4.28
N ASP A 367 16.42 23.11 -3.27
CA ASP A 367 15.41 24.01 -2.72
C ASP A 367 15.02 23.59 -1.30
N ALA A 368 14.45 24.50 -0.53
CA ALA A 368 13.91 24.23 0.79
C ALA A 368 12.89 25.28 1.21
N ASN A 369 11.91 24.83 1.99
CA ASN A 369 11.05 25.71 2.78
C ASN A 369 11.13 25.28 4.27
N PRO A 370 10.34 25.89 5.19
CA PRO A 370 10.39 25.51 6.60
C PRO A 370 10.07 24.03 6.87
N LYS A 371 9.29 23.36 6.02
CA LYS A 371 8.80 21.99 6.22
C LYS A 371 9.51 20.95 5.35
N PHE A 372 9.84 21.30 4.10
CA PHE A 372 10.32 20.37 3.08
C PHE A 372 11.66 20.81 2.50
N VAL A 373 12.42 19.85 1.98
CA VAL A 373 13.67 20.06 1.26
C VAL A 373 13.65 19.23 -0.02
N VAL A 374 14.14 19.81 -1.12
CA VAL A 374 14.39 19.11 -2.38
C VAL A 374 15.88 18.86 -2.52
N LEU A 375 16.25 17.59 -2.70
CA LEU A 375 17.62 17.14 -2.83
C LEU A 375 17.81 16.39 -4.16
N GLU A 376 19.02 16.48 -4.68
CA GLU A 376 19.52 15.67 -5.78
C GLU A 376 20.70 14.84 -5.27
N ALA A 377 20.74 13.55 -5.61
CA ALA A 377 21.83 12.65 -5.28
C ALA A 377 22.20 11.82 -6.51
N GLY A 378 23.47 11.64 -6.81
CA GLY A 378 23.88 10.96 -8.05
C GLY A 378 25.32 10.48 -8.00
N GLN A 379 25.71 9.76 -9.04
CA GLN A 379 27.11 9.44 -9.31
C GLN A 379 27.80 10.70 -9.86
N ARG A 380 29.07 10.93 -9.52
CA ARG A 380 29.82 12.11 -9.99
C ARG A 380 29.99 12.14 -11.50
#